data_AF-A0A349X776-F1
#
_entry.id   AF-A0A349X776-F1
#
_cell.length_a   1.000
_cell.length_b   1.000
_cell.length_c   1.000
_cell.angle_alpha   90.00
_cell.angle_beta   90.00
_cell.angle_gamma   90.00
#
_symmetry.space_group_name_H-M   'P 1'
#
loop_
_entity.id
_entity.type
_entity.pdbx_description
1 polymer ?
#
loop_
_entity_poly.entity_id
_entity_poly.type
_entity_poly.pdbx_seq_one_letter_code
_entity_poly.pdbx_strand_id
1 'polypeptide(L)'
;MSDSSAQALDSDAVSAMFSAIESFVNDSFSGEQGDRLTDLKVGERNVWVGHGPKLMLACVIFGDAPESLKADLRETLDQIRVAYASELNQANAGELLLADVDNYLHPILQSEAKESESEGKRSKSMILLGLVLIGLLGYGLFHSVSKRMTFDSLQSVLESTPGMLVTEIRQEDDQYFISGLRDPQTELPINLLSNIGIDEQQLEIVMRPFLSLEPEIEVRRFVKQLSPPEGVQVVYQDSKVKLLGVGFINLGRKVF
;
A
#
# COMPACT_ATOMS: atom_id res chain seq x y z
N MET A 1 6.80 -12.95 18.87
CA MET A 1 7.70 -13.46 19.92
C MET A 1 8.09 -14.88 19.56
N SER A 2 9.32 -15.04 19.08
CA SER A 2 10.05 -16.31 18.96
C SER A 2 11.48 -15.99 18.54
N ASP A 3 12.34 -15.88 19.56
CA ASP A 3 13.78 -16.14 19.67
C ASP A 3 14.79 -15.55 18.67
N SER A 4 15.29 -14.37 19.05
CA SER A 4 16.60 -13.82 18.67
C SER A 4 17.73 -14.54 19.42
N SER A 5 18.18 -15.69 18.91
CA SER A 5 19.35 -16.42 19.46
C SER A 5 20.42 -16.69 18.39
N ALA A 6 20.91 -15.60 17.80
CA ALA A 6 22.31 -15.50 17.39
C ALA A 6 22.85 -14.21 17.98
N GLN A 7 22.84 -14.13 19.32
CA GLN A 7 23.76 -13.25 20.05
C GLN A 7 25.15 -13.50 19.48
N ALA A 8 25.86 -12.42 19.15
CA ALA A 8 27.30 -12.45 18.91
C ALA A 8 27.96 -13.27 20.02
N LEU A 9 28.32 -14.51 19.72
CA LEU A 9 29.11 -15.32 20.62
C LEU A 9 30.45 -14.61 20.74
N ASP A 10 30.86 -14.36 21.98
CA ASP A 10 32.16 -13.79 22.29
C ASP A 10 33.26 -14.69 21.68
N SER A 11 34.10 -14.11 20.82
CA SER A 11 35.17 -14.81 20.10
C SER A 11 36.09 -15.57 21.06
N ASP A 12 36.29 -15.03 22.26
CA ASP A 12 37.11 -15.63 23.30
C ASP A 12 36.45 -16.90 23.88
N ALA A 13 35.13 -16.87 24.07
CA ALA A 13 34.37 -18.02 24.56
C ALA A 13 34.35 -19.17 23.53
N VAL A 14 34.24 -18.85 22.25
CA VAL A 14 34.30 -19.84 21.16
C VAL A 14 35.69 -20.46 21.07
N SER A 15 36.74 -19.64 21.15
CA SER A 15 38.13 -20.10 21.11
C SER A 15 38.47 -21.02 22.30
N ALA A 16 38.01 -20.67 23.50
CA ALA A 16 38.17 -21.50 24.70
C ALA A 16 37.48 -22.87 24.56
N MET A 17 36.26 -22.90 24.00
CA MET A 17 35.52 -24.14 23.76
C MET A 17 36.25 -25.06 22.78
N PHE A 18 36.72 -24.53 21.64
CA PHE A 18 37.45 -25.34 20.66
C PHE A 18 38.77 -25.88 21.22
N SER A 19 39.48 -25.09 22.03
CA SER A 19 40.70 -25.53 22.71
C SER A 19 40.43 -26.67 23.70
N ALA A 20 39.30 -26.60 24.42
CA ALA A 20 38.87 -27.66 25.34
C ALA A 20 38.48 -28.94 24.61
N ILE A 21 37.76 -28.83 23.47
CA ILE A 21 37.41 -29.99 22.64
C ILE A 21 38.68 -30.64 22.06
N GLU A 22 39.64 -29.84 21.59
CA GLU A 22 40.93 -30.36 21.11
C GLU A 22 41.70 -31.10 22.20
N SER A 23 41.79 -30.52 23.41
CA SER A 23 42.41 -31.20 24.56
C SER A 23 41.72 -32.52 24.88
N PHE A 24 40.38 -32.55 24.88
CA PHE A 24 39.62 -33.76 25.15
C PHE A 24 39.86 -34.84 24.09
N VAL A 25 39.93 -34.48 22.80
CA VAL A 25 40.20 -35.41 21.71
C VAL A 25 41.60 -36.00 21.86
N ASN A 26 42.62 -35.15 22.10
CA ASN A 26 44.00 -35.62 22.32
C ASN A 26 44.12 -36.54 23.55
N ASP A 27 43.42 -36.23 24.64
CA ASP A 27 43.45 -37.03 25.88
C ASP A 27 42.68 -38.36 25.73
N SER A 28 41.57 -38.35 24.99
CA SER A 28 40.69 -39.51 24.83
C SER A 28 41.20 -40.48 23.77
N PHE A 29 41.87 -39.97 22.73
CA PHE A 29 42.39 -40.74 21.61
C PHE A 29 43.91 -40.66 21.61
N SER A 30 44.55 -41.47 22.44
CA SER A 30 46.01 -41.63 22.53
C SER A 30 46.53 -42.57 21.42
N GLY A 31 46.14 -42.27 20.18
CA GLY A 31 46.60 -42.94 18.95
C GLY A 31 47.73 -42.16 18.28
N GLU A 32 48.49 -42.82 17.41
CA GLU A 32 49.68 -42.31 16.71
C GLU A 32 49.50 -40.90 16.11
N GLN A 33 50.60 -40.11 16.10
CA GLN A 33 50.70 -38.73 15.59
C GLN A 33 49.70 -38.40 14.46
N GLY A 34 48.57 -37.75 14.80
CA GLY A 34 47.67 -37.24 13.76
C GLY A 34 46.18 -37.19 14.10
N ASP A 35 45.70 -37.81 15.18
CA ASP A 35 44.28 -37.76 15.55
C ASP A 35 43.90 -36.38 16.11
N ARG A 36 43.54 -35.47 15.22
CA ARG A 36 43.01 -34.13 15.53
C ARG A 36 41.58 -34.01 15.03
N LEU A 37 40.79 -33.15 15.68
CA LEU A 37 39.43 -32.86 15.28
C LEU A 37 39.39 -32.28 13.86
N THR A 38 38.87 -33.01 12.87
CA THR A 38 38.83 -32.56 11.46
C THR A 38 37.46 -32.05 11.04
N ASP A 39 36.41 -32.76 11.46
CA ASP A 39 35.03 -32.46 11.10
C ASP A 39 34.16 -32.60 12.37
N LEU A 40 33.36 -31.58 12.69
CA LEU A 40 32.40 -31.57 13.80
C LEU A 40 31.01 -31.24 13.26
N LYS A 41 30.01 -32.05 13.59
CA LYS A 41 28.61 -31.80 13.20
C LYS A 41 27.76 -31.46 14.41
N VAL A 42 27.12 -30.30 14.40
CA VAL A 42 26.22 -29.84 15.46
C VAL A 42 24.86 -29.52 14.85
N GLY A 43 23.92 -30.48 14.96
CA GLY A 43 22.62 -30.39 14.30
C GLY A 43 22.77 -30.30 12.77
N GLU A 44 22.32 -29.18 12.21
CA GLU A 44 22.38 -28.88 10.77
C GLU A 44 23.65 -28.11 10.34
N ARG A 45 24.55 -27.79 11.29
CA ARG A 45 25.78 -27.05 11.02
C ARG A 45 26.96 -28.03 10.97
N ASN A 46 27.73 -27.95 9.90
CA ASN A 46 29.00 -28.67 9.78
C ASN A 46 30.12 -27.68 10.09
N VAL A 47 31.08 -28.06 10.92
CA VAL A 47 32.27 -27.27 11.21
C VAL A 47 33.47 -28.06 10.74
N TRP A 48 34.21 -27.52 9.78
CA TRP A 48 35.45 -28.10 9.30
C TRP A 48 36.63 -27.39 9.94
N VAL A 49 37.60 -28.17 10.40
CA VAL A 49 38.75 -27.66 11.12
C VAL A 49 40.02 -28.03 10.35
N GLY A 50 40.69 -26.99 9.85
CA GLY A 50 42.01 -27.09 9.25
C GLY A 50 43.10 -26.96 10.32
N HIS A 51 44.11 -27.83 10.24
CA HIS A 51 45.22 -27.88 11.19
C HIS A 51 46.54 -27.44 10.57
N GLY A 52 47.19 -26.50 11.23
CA GLY A 52 48.61 -26.21 11.11
C GLY A 52 49.38 -26.65 12.36
N PRO A 53 50.72 -26.55 12.35
CA PRO A 53 51.55 -26.93 13.50
C PRO A 53 51.36 -26.02 14.73
N LYS A 54 50.97 -24.76 14.53
CA LYS A 54 50.75 -23.76 15.60
C LYS A 54 49.47 -22.93 15.44
N LEU A 55 48.65 -23.25 14.44
CA LEU A 55 47.44 -22.49 14.12
C LEU A 55 46.35 -23.46 13.67
N MET A 56 45.11 -23.10 13.97
CA MET A 56 43.92 -23.87 13.60
C MET A 56 42.90 -22.91 13.01
N LEU A 57 42.24 -23.31 11.93
CA LEU A 57 41.16 -22.54 11.30
C LEU A 57 39.89 -23.37 11.32
N ALA A 58 38.88 -22.90 12.04
CA ALA A 58 37.55 -23.50 12.05
C ALA A 58 36.63 -22.74 11.07
N CYS A 59 36.01 -23.46 10.16
CA CYS A 59 35.07 -22.94 9.17
C CYS A 59 33.68 -23.52 9.43
N VAL A 60 32.69 -22.65 9.64
CA VAL A 60 31.29 -23.06 9.84
C VAL A 60 30.58 -23.08 8.48
N ILE A 61 30.05 -24.25 8.13
CA ILE A 61 29.41 -24.56 6.86
C ILE A 61 27.91 -24.74 7.09
N PHE A 62 27.12 -24.02 6.30
CA PHE A 62 25.67 -24.17 6.20
C PHE A 62 25.33 -24.94 4.92
N GLY A 63 24.80 -26.16 5.06
CA GLY A 63 24.49 -27.05 3.93
C GLY A 63 25.69 -27.88 3.46
N ASP A 64 25.75 -28.14 2.15
CA ASP A 64 26.80 -28.95 1.51
C ASP A 64 27.93 -28.04 0.97
N ALA A 65 29.15 -28.23 1.48
CA ALA A 65 30.34 -27.52 1.01
C ALA A 65 30.99 -28.23 -0.20
N PRO A 66 31.57 -27.48 -1.15
CA PRO A 66 32.34 -28.07 -2.25
C PRO A 66 33.60 -28.76 -1.73
N GLU A 67 34.01 -29.84 -2.40
CA GLU A 67 35.19 -30.63 -2.01
C GLU A 67 36.49 -29.81 -2.05
N SER A 68 36.57 -28.79 -2.91
CA SER A 68 37.72 -27.89 -3.03
C SER A 68 37.99 -27.09 -1.75
N LEU A 69 36.97 -26.83 -0.93
CA LEU A 69 37.09 -25.98 0.26
C LEU A 69 38.12 -26.54 1.27
N LYS A 70 38.30 -27.86 1.34
CA LYS A 70 39.34 -28.46 2.21
C LYS A 70 40.76 -28.13 1.74
N ALA A 71 40.98 -27.98 0.44
CA ALA A 71 42.26 -27.55 -0.11
C ALA A 71 42.45 -26.05 0.15
N ASP A 72 41.42 -25.25 -0.10
CA ASP A 72 41.44 -23.79 0.08
C ASP A 72 41.74 -23.40 1.53
N LEU A 73 41.15 -24.09 2.52
CA LEU A 73 41.43 -23.89 3.94
C LEU A 73 42.89 -24.17 4.29
N ARG A 74 43.49 -25.23 3.74
CA ARG A 74 44.88 -25.59 3.98
C ARG A 74 45.84 -24.57 3.34
N GLU A 75 45.56 -24.16 2.12
CA GLU A 75 46.36 -23.17 1.41
C GLU A 75 46.32 -21.82 2.15
N THR A 76 45.13 -21.39 2.59
CA THR A 76 44.96 -20.15 3.36
C THR A 76 45.71 -20.22 4.70
N LEU A 77 45.64 -21.34 5.41
CA LEU A 77 46.40 -21.58 6.63
C LEU A 77 47.91 -21.45 6.39
N ASP A 78 48.42 -21.98 5.28
CA ASP A 78 49.83 -21.86 4.93
C ASP A 78 50.23 -20.43 4.57
N GLN A 79 49.38 -19.69 3.86
CA GLN A 79 49.61 -18.28 3.56
C GLN A 79 49.66 -17.43 4.85
N ILE A 80 48.70 -17.61 5.76
CA ILE A 80 48.68 -16.95 7.08
C ILE A 80 49.95 -17.31 7.86
N ARG A 81 50.33 -18.59 7.88
CA ARG A 81 51.53 -19.04 8.58
C ARG A 81 52.80 -18.37 8.05
N VAL A 82 52.95 -18.23 6.74
CA VAL A 82 54.11 -17.57 6.13
C VAL A 82 54.09 -16.08 6.43
N ALA A 83 52.93 -15.44 6.33
CA ALA A 83 52.77 -14.01 6.56
C ALA A 83 53.06 -13.61 8.03
N TYR A 84 52.64 -14.42 8.99
CA TYR A 84 52.75 -14.14 10.43
C TYR A 84 53.74 -15.06 11.16
N ALA A 85 54.76 -15.57 10.45
CA ALA A 85 55.71 -16.53 11.00
C ALA A 85 56.48 -15.99 12.21
N SER A 86 56.75 -14.68 12.26
CA SER A 86 57.49 -14.04 13.34
C SER A 86 56.64 -13.94 14.61
N GLU A 87 55.38 -13.58 14.44
CA GLU A 87 54.37 -13.35 15.47
C GLU A 87 53.93 -14.69 16.09
N LEU A 88 53.66 -15.70 15.25
CA LEU A 88 53.28 -17.05 15.68
C LEU A 88 54.38 -17.80 16.44
N ASN A 89 55.64 -17.40 16.28
CA ASN A 89 56.76 -18.00 17.00
C ASN A 89 56.98 -17.38 18.39
N GLN A 90 56.45 -16.18 18.64
CA GLN A 90 56.65 -15.43 19.88
C GLN A 90 55.39 -15.39 20.76
N ALA A 91 54.21 -15.65 20.20
CA ALA A 91 52.94 -15.52 20.90
C ALA A 91 52.47 -16.83 21.58
N ASN A 92 51.78 -16.67 22.72
CA ASN A 92 50.99 -17.71 23.35
C ASN A 92 49.57 -17.74 22.76
N ALA A 93 48.91 -18.91 22.80
CA ALA A 93 47.54 -19.07 22.31
C ALA A 93 46.58 -18.08 23.01
N GLY A 94 45.85 -17.28 22.22
CA GLY A 94 44.85 -16.32 22.71
C GLY A 94 45.29 -14.86 22.83
N GLU A 95 46.59 -14.55 22.74
CA GLU A 95 47.08 -13.16 22.85
C GLU A 95 47.37 -12.50 21.48
N LEU A 96 47.18 -13.26 20.40
CA LEU A 96 47.60 -12.85 19.06
C LEU A 96 46.51 -12.08 18.32
N LEU A 97 46.65 -10.76 18.29
CA LEU A 97 45.90 -9.91 17.38
C LEU A 97 46.59 -9.92 16.01
N LEU A 98 46.14 -10.81 15.12
CA LEU A 98 46.58 -10.85 13.73
C LEU A 98 45.92 -9.69 12.97
N ALA A 99 46.56 -8.52 12.97
CA ALA A 99 46.10 -7.39 12.17
C ALA A 99 46.02 -7.79 10.68
N ASP A 100 44.92 -7.45 10.02
CA ASP A 100 44.68 -7.69 8.59
C ASP A 100 44.57 -9.16 8.15
N VAL A 101 44.37 -10.10 9.09
CA VAL A 101 44.18 -11.53 8.76
C VAL A 101 42.98 -11.77 7.84
N ASP A 102 41.99 -10.87 7.93
CA ASP A 102 40.78 -10.89 7.10
C ASP A 102 41.11 -10.88 5.60
N ASN A 103 42.22 -10.27 5.17
CA ASN A 103 42.63 -10.27 3.77
C ASN A 103 42.93 -11.67 3.23
N TYR A 104 43.35 -12.60 4.09
CA TYR A 104 43.60 -14.00 3.73
C TYR A 104 42.34 -14.86 3.85
N LEU A 105 41.41 -14.49 4.74
CA LEU A 105 40.17 -15.23 4.99
C LEU A 105 39.04 -14.84 4.01
N HIS A 106 39.00 -13.59 3.56
CA HIS A 106 37.97 -13.08 2.66
C HIS A 106 37.89 -13.81 1.30
N PRO A 107 39.01 -14.25 0.67
CA PRO A 107 38.97 -15.01 -0.58
C PRO A 107 38.31 -16.38 -0.46
N ILE A 108 38.36 -17.01 0.71
CA ILE A 108 37.74 -18.33 0.97
C ILE A 108 36.31 -18.22 1.52
N LEU A 109 35.87 -17.01 1.85
CA LEU A 109 34.50 -16.75 2.32
C LEU A 109 33.55 -16.77 1.12
N GLN A 110 32.79 -17.86 0.98
CA GLN A 110 31.85 -18.02 -0.14
C GLN A 110 30.59 -17.15 -0.02
N SER A 111 30.14 -16.89 1.21
CA SER A 111 28.94 -16.11 1.47
C SER A 111 29.08 -15.38 2.79
N GLU A 112 28.93 -14.06 2.74
CA GLU A 112 28.80 -13.21 3.91
C GLU A 112 27.31 -12.95 4.14
N ALA A 113 26.78 -13.38 5.29
CA ALA A 113 25.45 -12.97 5.73
C ALA A 113 25.55 -11.51 6.20
N LYS A 114 25.38 -10.58 5.27
CA LYS A 114 25.30 -9.16 5.59
C LYS A 114 24.18 -8.94 6.61
N GLU A 115 24.52 -8.44 7.80
CA GLU A 115 23.53 -7.86 8.70
C GLU A 115 22.73 -6.83 7.89
N SER A 116 21.44 -7.05 7.74
CA SER A 116 20.58 -6.11 7.05
C SER A 116 20.37 -4.89 7.95
N GLU A 117 21.39 -4.05 8.07
CA GLU A 117 21.13 -2.63 8.02
C GLU A 117 20.52 -2.36 6.64
N SER A 118 19.20 -2.24 6.61
CA SER A 118 18.50 -1.82 5.41
C SER A 118 18.75 -0.34 5.15
N GLU A 119 19.99 0.07 4.96
CA GLU A 119 20.32 1.18 4.07
C GLU A 119 20.66 0.61 2.70
N GLY A 120 19.66 -0.08 2.13
CA GLY A 120 19.61 -0.29 0.71
C GLY A 120 19.60 1.08 0.06
N LYS A 121 20.73 1.45 -0.56
CA LYS A 121 20.87 2.51 -1.56
C LYS A 121 20.01 2.12 -2.77
N ARG A 122 18.68 2.05 -2.58
CA ARG A 122 17.70 2.07 -3.66
C ARG A 122 18.05 3.32 -4.43
N SER A 123 18.53 3.16 -5.66
CA SER A 123 18.77 4.27 -6.58
C SER A 123 17.62 5.24 -6.42
N LYS A 124 17.88 6.52 -6.08
CA LYS A 124 16.82 7.50 -5.79
C LYS A 124 15.75 7.51 -6.90
N SER A 125 16.13 7.14 -8.13
CA SER A 125 15.25 6.88 -9.27
C SER A 125 14.16 5.82 -9.05
N MET A 126 14.42 4.71 -8.35
CA MET A 126 13.46 3.65 -8.07
C MET A 126 12.42 4.07 -7.02
N ILE A 127 12.83 4.86 -6.02
CA ILE A 127 11.91 5.46 -5.04
C ILE A 127 11.04 6.52 -5.73
N LEU A 128 11.65 7.33 -6.58
CA LEU A 128 10.98 8.39 -7.33
C LEU A 128 9.98 7.79 -8.34
N LEU A 129 10.35 6.70 -9.02
CA LEU A 129 9.45 5.96 -9.90
C LEU A 129 8.26 5.38 -9.13
N GLY A 130 8.49 4.78 -7.96
CA GLY A 130 7.42 4.28 -7.09
C GLY A 130 6.46 5.39 -6.64
N LEU A 131 6.99 6.54 -6.24
CA LEU A 131 6.18 7.72 -5.86
C LEU A 131 5.37 8.26 -7.03
N VAL A 132 5.96 8.34 -8.23
CA VAL A 132 5.25 8.76 -9.45
C VAL A 132 4.14 7.77 -9.79
N LEU A 133 4.40 6.46 -9.72
CA LEU A 133 3.40 5.43 -9.99
C LEU A 133 2.22 5.48 -9.01
N ILE A 134 2.51 5.66 -7.71
CA ILE A 134 1.47 5.82 -6.67
C ILE A 134 0.70 7.13 -6.90
N GLY A 135 1.36 8.21 -7.29
CA GLY A 135 0.71 9.48 -7.64
C GLY A 135 -0.21 9.36 -8.85
N LEU A 136 0.24 8.66 -9.91
CA LEU A 136 -0.53 8.42 -11.13
C LEU A 136 -1.75 7.52 -10.86
N LEU A 137 -1.56 6.45 -10.07
CA LEU A 137 -2.64 5.58 -9.60
C LEU A 137 -3.63 6.35 -8.72
N GLY A 138 -3.13 7.14 -7.78
CA GLY A 138 -3.94 7.99 -6.90
C GLY A 138 -4.76 9.02 -7.69
N TYR A 139 -4.15 9.66 -8.69
CA TYR A 139 -4.82 10.59 -9.58
C TYR A 139 -5.93 9.92 -10.41
N GLY A 140 -5.65 8.73 -10.97
CA GLY A 140 -6.65 7.95 -11.72
C GLY A 140 -7.84 7.51 -10.86
N LEU A 141 -7.58 7.04 -9.64
CA LEU A 141 -8.63 6.67 -8.69
C LEU A 141 -9.45 7.88 -8.25
N PHE A 142 -8.80 9.01 -7.94
CA PHE A 142 -9.47 10.26 -7.58
C PHE A 142 -10.39 10.75 -8.71
N HIS A 143 -9.89 10.77 -9.96
CA HIS A 143 -10.68 11.20 -11.11
C HIS A 143 -11.90 10.29 -11.37
N SER A 144 -11.82 9.00 -11.01
CA SER A 144 -12.92 8.05 -11.23
C SER A 144 -13.99 8.06 -10.13
N VAL A 145 -13.66 8.43 -8.89
CA VAL A 145 -14.62 8.39 -7.77
C VAL A 145 -15.54 9.61 -7.75
N SER A 146 -15.03 10.80 -8.11
CA SER A 146 -15.85 12.02 -8.16
C SER A 146 -17.03 11.93 -9.13
N LYS A 147 -16.84 11.26 -10.28
CA LYS A 147 -17.89 11.16 -11.32
C LYS A 147 -19.12 10.38 -10.87
N ARG A 148 -18.95 9.37 -10.00
CA ARG A 148 -20.06 8.54 -9.50
C ARG A 148 -20.96 9.30 -8.54
N MET A 149 -20.38 10.06 -7.61
CA MET A 149 -21.15 10.82 -6.62
C MET A 149 -21.95 11.97 -7.23
N THR A 150 -21.40 12.67 -8.22
CA THR A 150 -22.10 13.74 -8.93
C THR A 150 -23.29 13.21 -9.74
N PHE A 151 -23.14 12.05 -10.38
CA PHE A 151 -24.22 11.42 -11.15
C PHE A 151 -25.40 11.00 -10.25
N ASP A 152 -25.12 10.35 -9.12
CA ASP A 152 -26.16 9.93 -8.17
C ASP A 152 -26.89 11.14 -7.56
N SER A 153 -26.15 12.22 -7.29
CA SER A 153 -26.71 13.49 -6.79
C SER A 153 -27.57 14.19 -7.84
N LEU A 154 -27.14 14.20 -9.11
CA LEU A 154 -27.92 14.72 -10.22
C LEU A 154 -29.25 13.98 -10.38
N GLN A 155 -29.19 12.64 -10.39
CA GLN A 155 -30.38 11.81 -10.51
C GLN A 155 -31.36 12.07 -9.38
N SER A 156 -30.88 12.09 -8.13
CA SER A 156 -31.76 12.33 -6.97
C SER A 156 -32.41 13.72 -6.95
N VAL A 157 -31.71 14.78 -7.38
CA VAL A 157 -32.28 16.13 -7.48
C VAL A 157 -33.38 16.21 -8.54
N LEU A 158 -33.18 15.54 -9.68
CA LEU A 158 -34.17 15.55 -10.75
C LEU A 158 -35.38 14.68 -10.42
N GLU A 159 -35.19 13.51 -9.82
CA GLU A 159 -36.28 12.62 -9.38
C GLU A 159 -37.12 13.22 -8.25
N SER A 160 -36.52 14.07 -7.40
CA SER A 160 -37.22 14.76 -6.33
C SER A 160 -37.92 16.04 -6.76
N THR A 161 -37.85 16.42 -8.04
CA THR A 161 -38.51 17.63 -8.56
C THR A 161 -39.96 17.33 -8.98
N PRO A 162 -40.98 17.87 -8.31
CA PRO A 162 -42.38 17.60 -8.64
C PRO A 162 -42.74 18.05 -10.06
N GLY A 163 -43.49 17.22 -10.77
CA GLY A 163 -43.89 17.42 -12.16
C GLY A 163 -42.77 17.26 -13.17
N MET A 164 -41.69 16.59 -12.80
CA MET A 164 -40.62 16.18 -13.69
C MET A 164 -40.43 14.67 -13.59
N LEU A 165 -40.33 14.00 -14.74
CA LEU A 165 -40.00 12.59 -14.81
C LEU A 165 -38.81 12.43 -15.76
N VAL A 166 -37.67 12.06 -15.20
CA VAL A 166 -36.49 11.77 -16.02
C VAL A 166 -36.60 10.35 -16.55
N THR A 167 -36.49 10.20 -17.87
CA THR A 167 -36.49 8.88 -18.53
C THR A 167 -35.09 8.37 -18.78
N GLU A 168 -34.13 9.27 -18.99
CA GLU A 168 -32.75 8.89 -19.27
C GLU A 168 -31.79 10.01 -18.85
N ILE A 169 -30.66 9.61 -18.25
CA ILE A 169 -29.50 10.47 -18.01
C ILE A 169 -28.30 9.78 -18.64
N ARG A 170 -27.65 10.43 -19.60
CA ARG A 170 -26.40 9.97 -20.21
C ARG A 170 -25.29 10.97 -19.93
N GLN A 171 -24.10 10.46 -19.62
CA GLN A 171 -22.90 11.26 -19.52
C GLN A 171 -21.99 10.89 -20.69
N GLU A 172 -21.72 11.85 -21.57
CA GLU A 172 -20.74 11.73 -22.65
C GLU A 172 -19.64 12.77 -22.39
N ASP A 173 -18.41 12.30 -22.19
CA ASP A 173 -17.26 13.10 -21.79
C ASP A 173 -17.49 13.96 -20.53
N ASP A 174 -17.74 15.25 -20.73
CA ASP A 174 -17.98 16.28 -19.69
C ASP A 174 -19.36 16.94 -19.85
N GLN A 175 -20.23 16.36 -20.68
CA GLN A 175 -21.60 16.82 -20.90
C GLN A 175 -22.63 15.81 -20.37
N TYR A 176 -23.69 16.34 -19.79
CA TYR A 176 -24.82 15.61 -19.26
C TYR A 176 -26.04 15.80 -20.16
N PHE A 177 -26.48 14.71 -20.76
CA PHE A 177 -27.69 14.65 -21.59
C PHE A 177 -28.83 14.10 -20.75
N ILE A 178 -29.83 14.94 -20.50
CA ILE A 178 -30.99 14.58 -19.69
C ILE A 178 -32.22 14.59 -20.60
N SER A 179 -32.91 13.46 -20.68
CA SER A 179 -34.19 13.37 -21.39
C SER A 179 -35.31 12.95 -20.44
N GLY A 180 -36.50 13.51 -20.68
CA GLY A 180 -37.63 13.24 -19.81
C GLY A 180 -38.91 13.91 -20.21
N LEU A 181 -39.87 13.82 -19.30
CA LEU A 181 -41.16 14.49 -19.35
C LEU A 181 -41.18 15.59 -18.29
N ARG A 182 -41.68 16.78 -18.63
CA ARG A 182 -41.83 17.88 -17.68
C ARG A 182 -43.19 18.54 -17.82
N ASP A 183 -43.83 18.88 -16.71
CA ASP A 183 -44.99 19.75 -16.71
C ASP A 183 -44.58 21.20 -17.04
N PRO A 184 -45.30 21.92 -17.92
CA PRO A 184 -44.99 23.31 -18.24
C PRO A 184 -44.93 24.25 -17.01
N GLN A 185 -45.56 23.88 -15.90
CA GLN A 185 -45.61 24.64 -14.64
C GLN A 185 -44.47 24.30 -13.66
N THR A 186 -43.65 23.28 -13.95
CA THR A 186 -42.50 22.88 -13.13
C THR A 186 -41.28 23.67 -13.54
N GLU A 187 -40.65 24.39 -12.61
CA GLU A 187 -39.39 25.10 -12.88
C GLU A 187 -38.23 24.10 -12.96
N LEU A 188 -37.28 24.33 -13.88
CA LEU A 188 -36.07 23.53 -13.95
C LEU A 188 -35.17 23.87 -12.74
N PRO A 189 -34.67 22.90 -11.99
CA PRO A 189 -33.88 23.14 -10.79
C PRO A 189 -32.42 23.52 -11.10
N ILE A 190 -32.17 24.40 -12.07
CA ILE A 190 -30.82 24.78 -12.55
C ILE A 190 -29.93 25.21 -11.38
N ASN A 191 -30.49 25.98 -10.43
CA ASN A 191 -29.77 26.41 -9.23
C ASN A 191 -29.34 25.25 -8.32
N LEU A 192 -30.12 24.17 -8.24
CA LEU A 192 -29.74 22.97 -7.48
C LEU A 192 -28.65 22.17 -8.21
N LEU A 193 -28.66 22.19 -9.55
CA LEU A 193 -27.62 21.58 -10.38
C LEU A 193 -26.27 22.30 -10.26
N SER A 194 -26.28 23.64 -10.19
CA SER A 194 -25.05 24.41 -9.95
C SER A 194 -24.41 24.11 -8.59
N ASN A 195 -25.21 23.85 -7.55
CA ASN A 195 -24.71 23.53 -6.20
C ASN A 195 -23.98 22.18 -6.13
N ILE A 196 -24.27 21.26 -7.05
CA ILE A 196 -23.58 19.96 -7.15
C ILE A 196 -22.39 20.00 -8.13
N GLY A 197 -22.00 21.20 -8.58
CA GLY A 197 -20.83 21.42 -9.44
C GLY A 197 -21.08 21.12 -10.92
N ILE A 198 -22.33 21.15 -11.37
CA ILE A 198 -22.69 21.01 -12.79
C ILE A 198 -23.07 22.39 -13.33
N ASP A 199 -22.31 22.88 -14.29
CA ASP A 199 -22.60 24.15 -14.95
C ASP A 199 -23.71 23.98 -16.00
N GLU A 200 -24.54 25.02 -16.19
CA GLU A 200 -25.62 25.01 -17.19
C GLU A 200 -25.09 24.75 -18.62
N GLN A 201 -23.84 25.14 -18.90
CA GLN A 201 -23.19 24.93 -20.19
C GLN A 201 -22.83 23.47 -20.48
N GLN A 202 -22.76 22.63 -19.43
CA GLN A 202 -22.51 21.19 -19.54
C GLN A 202 -23.82 20.39 -19.65
N LEU A 203 -24.98 21.03 -19.60
CA LEU A 203 -26.29 20.39 -19.56
C LEU A 203 -27.03 20.53 -20.88
N GLU A 204 -27.31 19.40 -21.52
CA GLU A 204 -28.26 19.34 -22.63
C GLU A 204 -29.56 18.69 -22.14
N ILE A 205 -30.62 19.49 -22.01
CA ILE A 205 -31.89 19.07 -21.42
C ILE A 205 -32.97 19.00 -22.51
N VAL A 206 -33.44 17.79 -22.81
CA VAL A 206 -34.51 17.54 -23.78
C VAL A 206 -35.77 17.04 -23.04
N MET A 207 -36.67 17.97 -22.75
CA MET A 207 -37.90 17.68 -22.00
C MET A 207 -39.13 17.75 -22.89
N ARG A 208 -39.93 16.69 -22.90
CA ARG A 208 -41.23 16.68 -23.57
C ARG A 208 -42.34 17.10 -22.59
N PRO A 209 -43.33 17.88 -23.02
CA PRO A 209 -44.41 18.30 -22.13
C PRO A 209 -45.29 17.11 -21.74
N PHE A 210 -45.64 17.02 -20.45
CA PHE A 210 -46.75 16.18 -19.96
C PHE A 210 -47.56 16.92 -18.91
N LEU A 211 -48.72 16.37 -18.53
CA LEU A 211 -49.55 16.94 -17.48
C LEU A 211 -49.35 16.13 -16.20
N SER A 212 -48.70 16.71 -15.19
CA SER A 212 -48.59 16.05 -13.89
C SER A 212 -49.89 16.17 -13.10
N LEU A 213 -50.27 15.08 -12.44
CA LEU A 213 -51.40 14.98 -11.50
C LEU A 213 -50.92 15.03 -10.04
N GLU A 214 -49.65 15.38 -9.83
CA GLU A 214 -49.13 15.56 -8.48
C GLU A 214 -49.83 16.75 -7.80
N PRO A 215 -50.19 16.60 -6.50
CA PRO A 215 -50.95 17.61 -5.75
C PRO A 215 -50.41 19.04 -5.88
N GLU A 216 -49.09 19.17 -5.80
CA GLU A 216 -48.39 20.46 -5.80
C GLU A 216 -48.49 21.17 -7.15
N ILE A 217 -48.42 20.41 -8.25
CA ILE A 217 -48.53 20.94 -9.60
C ILE A 217 -49.98 21.29 -9.94
N GLU A 218 -50.94 20.46 -9.50
CA GLU A 218 -52.36 20.75 -9.69
C GLU A 218 -52.78 22.03 -8.95
N VAL A 219 -52.36 22.20 -7.69
CA VAL A 219 -52.63 23.42 -6.92
C VAL A 219 -51.98 24.62 -7.59
N ARG A 220 -50.71 24.53 -7.99
CA ARG A 220 -50.00 25.62 -8.67
C ARG A 220 -50.68 26.03 -9.98
N ARG A 221 -51.09 25.06 -10.79
CA ARG A 221 -51.82 25.29 -12.04
C ARG A 221 -53.15 26.00 -11.77
N PHE A 222 -53.88 25.54 -10.76
CA PHE A 222 -55.17 26.12 -10.37
C PHE A 222 -55.02 27.55 -9.84
N VAL A 223 -54.00 27.81 -9.01
CA VAL A 223 -53.69 29.16 -8.51
C VAL A 223 -53.34 30.10 -9.66
N LYS A 224 -52.51 29.69 -10.61
CA LYS A 224 -52.15 30.54 -11.77
C LYS A 224 -53.33 30.81 -12.69
N GLN A 225 -54.18 29.81 -12.94
CA GLN A 225 -55.32 29.95 -13.84
C GLN A 225 -56.45 30.79 -13.21
N LEU A 226 -56.72 30.58 -11.92
CA LEU A 226 -57.84 31.23 -11.23
C LEU A 226 -57.46 32.56 -10.59
N SER A 227 -56.17 32.78 -10.28
CA SER A 227 -55.65 33.95 -9.55
C SER A 227 -56.51 34.27 -8.31
N PRO A 228 -56.58 33.34 -7.35
CA PRO A 228 -57.51 33.47 -6.22
C PRO A 228 -57.26 34.76 -5.43
N PRO A 229 -58.31 35.47 -5.00
CA PRO A 229 -58.18 36.69 -4.21
C PRO A 229 -57.55 36.42 -2.84
N GLU A 230 -56.98 37.46 -2.24
CA GLU A 230 -56.45 37.40 -0.87
C GLU A 230 -57.53 36.89 0.10
N GLY A 231 -57.18 35.88 0.90
CA GLY A 231 -58.10 35.20 1.82
C GLY A 231 -58.67 33.85 1.32
N VAL A 232 -58.46 33.49 0.06
CA VAL A 232 -58.80 32.16 -0.49
C VAL A 232 -57.55 31.28 -0.59
N GLN A 233 -57.54 30.19 0.16
CA GLN A 233 -56.51 29.16 0.08
C GLN A 233 -56.93 28.06 -0.90
N VAL A 234 -55.97 27.57 -1.68
CA VAL A 234 -56.15 26.46 -2.61
C VAL A 234 -55.45 25.24 -2.02
N VAL A 235 -56.20 24.17 -1.74
CA VAL A 235 -55.69 22.97 -1.09
C VAL A 235 -56.07 21.74 -1.89
N TYR A 236 -55.17 20.77 -2.00
CA TYR A 236 -55.47 19.47 -2.61
C TYR A 236 -55.91 18.46 -1.53
N GLN A 237 -57.13 17.93 -1.64
CA GLN A 237 -57.67 16.96 -0.69
C GLN A 237 -58.66 16.02 -1.40
N ASP A 238 -58.64 14.73 -1.07
CA ASP A 238 -59.54 13.70 -1.63
C ASP A 238 -59.48 13.61 -3.17
N SER A 239 -58.28 13.72 -3.73
CA SER A 239 -58.04 13.75 -5.19
C SER A 239 -58.74 14.90 -5.92
N LYS A 240 -58.98 16.02 -5.23
CA LYS A 240 -59.61 17.23 -5.77
C LYS A 240 -58.92 18.48 -5.25
N VAL A 241 -58.86 19.51 -6.08
CA VAL A 241 -58.50 20.86 -5.64
C VAL A 241 -59.72 21.53 -4.99
N LYS A 242 -59.59 21.95 -3.73
CA LYS A 242 -60.61 22.66 -2.96
C LYS A 242 -60.17 24.10 -2.71
N LEU A 243 -61.13 25.01 -2.76
CA LEU A 243 -60.97 26.41 -2.35
C LEU A 243 -61.53 26.58 -0.94
N LEU A 244 -60.73 27.11 -0.03
CA LEU A 244 -61.11 27.34 1.36
C LEU A 244 -60.93 28.81 1.72
N GLY A 245 -61.86 29.37 2.48
CA GLY A 245 -61.79 30.75 2.97
C GLY A 245 -62.76 31.69 2.27
N VAL A 246 -62.54 32.99 2.46
CA VAL A 246 -63.38 34.08 1.94
C VAL A 246 -62.45 35.07 1.27
N GLY A 247 -62.75 35.43 0.03
CA GLY A 247 -62.01 36.44 -0.69
C GLY A 247 -62.95 37.42 -1.35
N PHE A 248 -62.49 38.66 -1.45
CA PHE A 248 -63.23 39.73 -2.10
C PHE A 248 -62.83 39.76 -3.57
N ILE A 249 -63.75 39.36 -4.44
CA ILE A 249 -63.54 39.48 -5.88
C ILE A 249 -63.79 40.94 -6.23
N ASN A 250 -62.73 41.68 -6.56
CA ASN A 250 -62.90 42.99 -7.14
C ASN A 250 -63.36 42.77 -8.59
N LEU A 251 -64.68 42.84 -8.83
CA LEU A 251 -65.27 42.81 -10.16
C LEU A 251 -64.87 44.10 -10.88
N GLY A 252 -63.62 44.16 -11.31
CA GLY A 252 -63.12 45.20 -12.20
C GLY A 252 -64.02 45.22 -13.42
N ARG A 253 -64.71 46.34 -13.61
CA ARG A 253 -65.53 46.64 -14.77
C ARG A 253 -64.65 46.48 -16.01
N LYS A 254 -64.75 45.35 -16.73
CA LYS A 254 -64.30 45.28 -18.13
C LYS A 254 -65.22 46.21 -18.91
N VAL A 255 -64.80 47.46 -19.06
CA VAL A 255 -65.32 48.32 -20.11
C VAL A 255 -64.84 47.69 -21.41
N PHE A 256 -65.81 47.32 -22.24
CA PHE A 256 -65.62 46.77 -23.58
C PHE A 256 -64.76 47.69 -24.45
#